data_AF-A0A3B9ZXQ8-F1
#
_entry.id   AF-A0A3B9ZXQ8-F1
#
_cell.length_a   1.000
_cell.length_b   1.000
_cell.length_c   1.000
_cell.angle_alpha   90.00
_cell.angle_beta   90.00
_cell.angle_gamma   90.00
#
_symmetry.space_group_name_H-M   'P 1'
#
loop_
_entity.id
_entity.type
_entity.pdbx_description
1 polymer ?
#
loop_
_entity_poly.entity_id
_entity_poly.type
_entity_poly.pdbx_seq_one_letter_code
_entity_poly.pdbx_strand_id
1 'polypeptide(L)'
;MTDPIHTYHANGKLLLSGEYFVLHGAKALALPLKVGQQLSVYYEVPSKTILWKAFYKDEVWFWCELNPDDYSVIATSDQDKAVLLSKIFQIIPTLKPVLLPEAGYRLETSLNAHPDWGFGSSSTLISLLSQWVRINPFKLNQKIFNGSGFDIACAMADGPILYTQNQTAQRIDLDYPFEEQLLLVYSGKKKNTFPEVQSFLEGGIVPTYLIDEASALSDEFAVCSDQNTFNRLIHEHERLVGELIGQMPVKEALFADFQGEVKSLGAWGGDFFLVSGTEPLDEVKIYFGNRGFSTIFKWTELILKPQA
;
A
#
# COMPACT_ATOMS: atom_id res chain seq x y z
N MET A 1 18.85 -5.18 26.91
CA MET A 1 17.87 -5.63 25.92
C MET A 1 18.58 -6.60 25.01
N THR A 2 17.96 -7.72 24.65
CA THR A 2 18.55 -8.65 23.67
C THR A 2 18.37 -8.07 22.28
N ASP A 3 19.44 -8.08 21.47
CA ASP A 3 19.35 -7.65 20.08
C ASP A 3 18.47 -8.62 19.27
N PRO A 4 17.74 -8.15 18.24
CA PRO A 4 16.99 -9.04 17.37
C PRO A 4 17.95 -9.95 16.59
N ILE A 5 17.53 -11.20 16.37
CA ILE A 5 18.24 -12.17 15.54
C ILE A 5 18.20 -11.72 14.09
N HIS A 6 17.04 -11.21 13.67
CA HIS A 6 16.80 -10.72 12.32
C HIS A 6 15.93 -9.47 12.35
N THR A 7 16.20 -8.56 11.42
CA THR A 7 15.38 -7.40 11.14
C THR A 7 15.07 -7.35 9.64
N TYR A 8 13.81 -7.12 9.30
CA TYR A 8 13.30 -7.04 7.95
C TYR A 8 12.55 -5.73 7.75
N HIS A 9 12.52 -5.23 6.52
CA HIS A 9 11.84 -3.99 6.16
C HIS A 9 10.93 -4.19 4.96
N ALA A 10 9.82 -3.47 4.94
CA ALA A 10 8.90 -3.41 3.83
C ALA A 10 8.40 -1.98 3.65
N ASN A 11 8.42 -1.49 2.42
CA ASN A 11 7.97 -0.14 2.09
C ASN A 11 6.45 -0.07 2.05
N GLY A 12 5.89 1.03 2.53
CA GLY A 12 4.51 1.39 2.26
C GLY A 12 4.33 1.68 0.78
N LYS A 13 3.07 1.82 0.35
CA LYS A 13 2.74 1.99 -1.07
C LYS A 13 1.63 2.99 -1.32
N LEU A 14 1.74 3.69 -2.44
CA LEU A 14 0.63 4.32 -3.16
C LEU A 14 0.58 3.73 -4.58
N LEU A 15 -0.59 3.83 -5.22
CA LEU A 15 -0.76 3.49 -6.63
C LEU A 15 -1.08 4.81 -7.35
N LEU A 16 -0.24 5.20 -8.30
CA LEU A 16 -0.42 6.44 -9.05
C LEU A 16 -1.42 6.25 -10.18
N SER A 17 -1.35 5.11 -10.87
CA SER A 17 -2.25 4.75 -11.97
C SER A 17 -2.45 3.23 -12.06
N GLY A 18 -3.53 2.82 -12.73
CA GLY A 18 -3.91 1.42 -12.92
C GLY A 18 -4.84 0.85 -11.85
N GLU A 19 -5.42 1.68 -10.98
CA GLU A 19 -6.45 1.31 -10.01
C GLU A 19 -7.57 0.51 -10.69
N TYR A 20 -7.99 -0.60 -10.06
CA TYR A 20 -8.94 -1.60 -10.58
C TYR A 20 -8.50 -2.34 -11.85
N PHE A 21 -7.98 -1.64 -12.86
CA PHE A 21 -7.49 -2.22 -14.11
C PHE A 21 -6.32 -3.20 -13.91
N VAL A 22 -5.47 -2.97 -12.91
CA VAL A 22 -4.36 -3.87 -12.54
C VAL A 22 -4.83 -5.27 -12.13
N LEU A 23 -6.08 -5.41 -11.66
CA LEU A 23 -6.70 -6.71 -11.35
C LEU A 23 -7.00 -7.52 -12.62
N HIS A 24 -7.08 -6.85 -13.77
CA HIS A 24 -7.30 -7.44 -15.09
C HIS A 24 -6.04 -7.41 -15.97
N GLY A 25 -4.87 -7.19 -15.36
CA GLY A 25 -3.59 -7.27 -16.05
C GLY A 25 -3.14 -5.99 -16.76
N ALA A 26 -3.78 -4.84 -16.50
CA ALA A 26 -3.25 -3.56 -16.96
C ALA A 26 -1.89 -3.27 -16.32
N LYS A 27 -1.07 -2.48 -17.03
CA LYS A 27 0.11 -1.86 -16.44
C LYS A 27 -0.31 -0.81 -15.42
N ALA A 28 0.40 -0.78 -14.29
CA ALA A 28 0.12 0.12 -13.18
C ALA A 28 1.42 0.78 -12.70
N LEU A 29 1.35 2.06 -12.34
CA LEU A 29 2.49 2.79 -11.79
C LEU A 29 2.38 2.84 -10.26
N ALA A 30 3.18 2.02 -9.58
CA ALA A 30 3.19 1.92 -8.14
C ALA A 30 4.35 2.72 -7.52
N LEU A 31 4.08 3.36 -6.39
CA LEU A 31 5.00 4.24 -5.70
C LEU A 31 5.35 3.66 -4.31
N PRO A 32 6.56 3.11 -4.11
CA PRO A 32 7.02 2.79 -2.76
C PRO A 32 7.20 4.07 -1.97
N LEU A 33 6.96 3.98 -0.66
CA LEU A 33 7.08 5.11 0.25
C LEU A 33 8.32 4.96 1.12
N LYS A 34 8.86 6.10 1.57
CA LYS A 34 9.92 6.17 2.59
C LYS A 34 9.45 5.64 3.94
N VAL A 35 8.14 5.64 4.15
CA VAL A 35 7.48 5.03 5.31
C VAL A 35 7.01 3.61 4.97
N GLY A 36 6.89 2.76 5.97
CA GLY A 36 6.54 1.35 5.84
C GLY A 36 6.50 0.66 7.21
N GLN A 37 6.94 -0.58 7.23
CA GLN A 37 6.93 -1.42 8.42
C GLN A 37 8.26 -2.17 8.55
N GLN A 38 8.71 -2.32 9.79
CA GLN A 38 9.85 -3.17 10.14
C GLN A 38 9.36 -4.36 10.95
N LEU A 39 10.02 -5.52 10.82
CA LEU A 39 9.87 -6.68 11.68
C LEU A 39 11.20 -7.01 12.35
N SER A 40 11.21 -7.10 13.67
CA SER A 40 12.31 -7.60 14.48
C SER A 40 11.93 -8.95 15.09
N VAL A 41 12.81 -9.95 14.97
CA VAL A 41 12.57 -11.32 15.45
C VAL A 41 13.55 -11.67 16.55
N TYR A 42 13.03 -12.18 17.67
CA TYR A 42 13.80 -12.63 18.82
C TYR A 42 13.42 -14.07 19.17
N TYR A 43 14.35 -14.78 19.82
CA TYR A 43 14.01 -16.04 20.47
C TYR A 43 13.22 -15.72 21.73
N GLU A 44 12.17 -16.49 21.95
CA GLU A 44 11.45 -16.53 23.22
C GLU A 44 11.82 -17.87 23.88
N VAL A 45 12.56 -17.83 24.98
CA VAL A 45 13.02 -19.02 25.70
C VAL A 45 12.78 -18.78 27.19
N PRO A 46 12.23 -19.74 27.94
CA PRO A 46 11.95 -21.13 27.55
C PRO A 46 10.55 -21.37 26.93
N SER A 47 9.75 -20.33 26.70
CA SER A 47 8.42 -20.51 26.08
C SER A 47 8.55 -21.05 24.66
N LYS A 48 7.59 -21.87 24.24
CA LYS A 48 7.45 -22.23 22.82
C LYS A 48 6.46 -21.32 22.08
N THR A 49 5.81 -20.38 22.77
CA THR A 49 4.75 -19.57 22.18
C THR A 49 5.28 -18.56 21.16
N ILE A 50 4.38 -18.11 20.29
CA ILE A 50 4.64 -17.02 19.36
C ILE A 50 4.01 -15.76 19.95
N LEU A 51 4.85 -14.86 20.43
CA LEU A 51 4.46 -13.56 20.96
C LEU A 51 4.56 -12.51 19.87
N TRP A 52 3.50 -11.75 19.65
CA TRP A 52 3.49 -10.64 18.71
C TRP A 52 3.24 -9.32 19.43
N LYS A 53 4.02 -8.29 19.10
CA LYS A 53 3.77 -6.91 19.51
C LYS A 53 3.94 -5.97 18.31
N ALA A 54 2.98 -5.06 18.13
CA ALA A 54 3.04 -4.02 17.13
C ALA A 54 3.14 -2.64 17.78
N PHE A 55 4.08 -1.84 17.29
CA PHE A 55 4.47 -0.55 17.83
C PHE A 55 4.20 0.56 16.82
N TYR A 56 3.82 1.73 17.34
CA TYR A 56 3.81 3.00 16.63
C TYR A 56 4.24 4.08 17.62
N LYS A 57 5.26 4.88 17.28
CA LYS A 57 5.88 5.85 18.21
C LYS A 57 6.22 5.25 19.57
N ASP A 58 6.83 4.07 19.57
CA ASP A 58 7.20 3.28 20.75
C ASP A 58 6.04 2.82 21.66
N GLU A 59 4.80 3.09 21.27
CA GLU A 59 3.60 2.62 21.97
C GLU A 59 3.08 1.32 21.33
N VAL A 60 2.75 0.34 22.17
CA VAL A 60 2.11 -0.91 21.72
C VAL A 60 0.65 -0.62 21.39
N TRP A 61 0.27 -0.76 20.13
CA TRP A 61 -1.12 -0.59 19.67
C TRP A 61 -1.81 -1.92 19.37
N PHE A 62 -1.05 -3.02 19.25
CA PHE A 62 -1.58 -4.37 19.09
C PHE A 62 -0.62 -5.41 19.69
N TRP A 63 -1.17 -6.43 20.34
CA TRP A 63 -0.41 -7.62 20.75
C TRP A 63 -1.28 -8.87 20.66
N CYS A 64 -0.64 -10.01 20.42
CA CYS A 64 -1.28 -11.31 20.57
C CYS A 64 -0.28 -12.41 20.92
N GLU A 65 -0.80 -13.52 21.40
CA GLU A 65 -0.09 -14.76 21.65
C GLU A 65 -0.74 -15.88 20.85
N LEU A 66 0.07 -16.62 20.08
CA LEU A 66 -0.39 -17.75 19.29
C LEU A 66 0.20 -19.06 19.84
N ASN A 67 -0.62 -20.10 19.79
CA ASN A 67 -0.21 -21.47 20.09
C ASN A 67 0.80 -21.95 19.04
N PRO A 68 1.96 -22.50 19.41
CA PRO A 68 2.97 -22.92 18.45
C PRO A 68 2.60 -24.16 17.63
N ASP A 69 1.68 -24.99 18.12
CA ASP A 69 1.31 -26.26 17.49
C ASP A 69 0.29 -26.08 16.36
N ASP A 70 -0.69 -25.19 16.55
CA ASP A 70 -1.80 -24.97 15.60
C ASP A 70 -2.02 -23.50 15.19
N TYR A 71 -1.21 -22.58 15.72
CA TYR A 71 -1.29 -21.15 15.51
C TYR A 71 -2.62 -20.51 15.92
N SER A 72 -3.42 -21.18 16.75
CA SER A 72 -4.64 -20.61 17.32
C SER A 72 -4.33 -19.45 18.27
N VAL A 73 -5.27 -18.50 18.38
CA VAL A 73 -5.12 -17.33 19.24
C VAL A 73 -5.33 -17.74 20.70
N ILE A 74 -4.31 -17.55 21.54
CA ILE A 74 -4.36 -17.78 22.99
C ILE A 74 -4.88 -16.52 23.70
N ALA A 75 -4.30 -15.37 23.38
CA ALA A 75 -4.64 -14.08 23.98
C ALA A 75 -4.36 -12.94 22.98
N THR A 76 -5.11 -11.85 23.06
CA THR A 76 -4.95 -10.71 22.14
C THR A 76 -5.55 -9.42 22.70
N SER A 77 -5.05 -8.28 22.23
CA SER A 77 -5.72 -6.97 22.39
C SER A 77 -6.82 -6.72 21.36
N ASP A 78 -6.82 -7.44 20.23
CA ASP A 78 -7.76 -7.27 19.12
C ASP A 78 -8.01 -8.62 18.42
N GLN A 79 -9.26 -9.08 18.45
CA GLN A 79 -9.61 -10.42 17.96
C GLN A 79 -9.49 -10.54 16.44
N ASP A 80 -9.95 -9.54 15.68
CA ASP A 80 -9.98 -9.59 14.23
C ASP A 80 -8.55 -9.62 13.64
N LYS A 81 -7.66 -8.79 14.20
CA LYS A 81 -6.24 -8.76 13.80
C LYS A 81 -5.52 -10.06 14.16
N ALA A 82 -5.79 -10.62 15.34
CA ALA A 82 -5.19 -11.88 15.77
C ALA A 82 -5.67 -13.06 14.92
N VAL A 83 -6.95 -13.10 14.53
CA VAL A 83 -7.49 -14.13 13.64
C VAL A 83 -6.84 -14.04 12.25
N LEU A 84 -6.66 -12.83 11.70
CA LEU A 84 -5.93 -12.65 10.44
C LEU A 84 -4.48 -13.15 10.56
N LEU A 85 -3.78 -12.78 11.64
CA LEU A 85 -2.40 -13.22 11.86
C LEU A 85 -2.31 -14.74 12.01
N SER A 86 -3.19 -15.34 12.83
CA SER A 86 -3.33 -16.79 12.98
C SER A 86 -3.52 -17.48 11.62
N LYS A 87 -4.42 -16.97 10.78
CA LYS A 87 -4.64 -17.49 9.42
C LYS A 87 -3.38 -17.41 8.54
N ILE A 88 -2.60 -16.33 8.63
CA ILE A 88 -1.33 -16.21 7.92
C ILE A 88 -0.35 -17.30 8.38
N PHE A 89 -0.18 -17.47 9.70
CA PHE A 89 0.70 -18.49 10.27
C PHE A 89 0.28 -19.91 9.89
N GLN A 90 -1.03 -20.21 9.84
CA GLN A 90 -1.55 -21.51 9.37
C GLN A 90 -1.27 -21.78 7.89
N ILE A 91 -1.14 -20.75 7.05
CA ILE A 91 -0.85 -20.91 5.62
C ILE A 91 0.65 -21.13 5.35
N ILE A 92 1.54 -20.54 6.15
CA ILE A 92 2.99 -20.62 5.93
C ILE A 92 3.50 -22.08 5.75
N PRO A 93 3.13 -23.06 6.61
CA PRO A 93 3.55 -24.45 6.45
C PRO A 93 3.13 -25.08 5.12
N THR A 94 2.01 -24.64 4.54
CA THR A 94 1.53 -25.13 3.24
C THR A 94 2.39 -24.66 2.06
N LEU A 95 3.13 -23.55 2.24
CA LEU A 95 4.02 -22.96 1.23
C LEU A 95 5.49 -23.36 1.45
N LYS A 96 5.86 -23.69 2.68
CA LYS A 96 7.19 -24.17 3.05
C LYS A 96 7.08 -25.18 4.20
N PRO A 97 7.12 -26.49 3.90
CA PRO A 97 6.97 -27.54 4.91
C PRO A 97 8.08 -27.61 5.96
N VAL A 98 9.22 -26.93 5.75
CA VAL A 98 10.29 -26.85 6.76
C VAL A 98 9.86 -25.88 7.85
N LEU A 99 9.56 -26.44 9.01
CA LEU A 99 9.10 -25.78 10.24
C LEU A 99 9.94 -24.56 10.63
N LEU A 100 9.28 -23.58 11.25
CA LEU A 100 9.92 -22.67 12.18
C LEU A 100 10.63 -23.53 13.26
N PRO A 101 11.89 -23.24 13.65
CA PRO A 101 12.61 -24.02 14.66
C PRO A 101 11.77 -24.25 15.94
N GLU A 102 12.01 -25.34 16.69
CA GLU A 102 11.27 -25.76 17.90
C GLU A 102 11.25 -24.75 19.08
N ALA A 103 11.87 -23.57 18.89
CA ALA A 103 11.90 -22.47 19.85
C ALA A 103 10.67 -21.57 19.72
N GLY A 104 10.29 -20.91 20.82
CA GLY A 104 9.35 -19.80 20.77
C GLY A 104 9.95 -18.58 20.08
N TYR A 105 9.09 -17.70 19.60
CA TYR A 105 9.49 -16.46 18.95
C TYR A 105 8.76 -15.28 19.55
N ARG A 106 9.48 -14.18 19.71
CA ARG A 106 8.88 -12.86 19.87
C ARG A 106 9.09 -12.08 18.59
N LEU A 107 7.99 -11.66 17.97
CA LEU A 107 7.95 -10.84 16.76
C LEU A 107 7.48 -9.46 17.12
N GLU A 108 8.28 -8.46 16.77
CA GLU A 108 7.96 -7.06 17.01
C GLU A 108 7.90 -6.32 15.69
N THR A 109 6.74 -5.76 15.36
CA THR A 109 6.64 -4.87 14.21
C THR A 109 6.56 -3.42 14.63
N SER A 110 7.25 -2.53 13.91
CA SER A 110 7.12 -1.09 14.11
C SER A 110 6.66 -0.41 12.82
N LEU A 111 5.72 0.53 12.96
CA LEU A 111 5.28 1.42 11.90
C LEU A 111 5.97 2.78 12.08
N ASN A 112 6.47 3.35 10.99
CA ASN A 112 7.00 4.72 10.95
C ASN A 112 6.00 5.72 10.33
N ALA A 113 4.75 5.30 10.16
CA ALA A 113 3.60 6.11 9.73
C ALA A 113 2.36 5.75 10.56
N HIS A 114 1.38 6.64 10.62
CA HIS A 114 0.16 6.41 11.39
C HIS A 114 -0.57 5.15 10.88
N PRO A 115 -1.01 4.22 11.76
CA PRO A 115 -1.65 2.96 11.34
C PRO A 115 -2.92 3.14 10.50
N ASP A 116 -3.59 4.27 10.66
CA ASP A 116 -4.80 4.62 9.89
C ASP A 116 -4.50 5.17 8.50
N TRP A 117 -3.25 5.51 8.18
CA TRP A 117 -2.90 5.90 6.83
C TRP A 117 -2.86 4.66 5.92
N GLY A 118 -3.55 4.73 4.78
CA GLY A 118 -3.73 3.63 3.82
C GLY A 118 -2.48 3.18 3.06
N PHE A 119 -1.30 3.22 3.69
CA PHE A 119 0.00 2.93 3.08
C PHE A 119 0.29 1.44 2.90
N GLY A 120 -0.69 0.55 3.04
CA GLY A 120 -0.52 -0.87 2.74
C GLY A 120 -0.03 -1.74 3.90
N SER A 121 -0.52 -1.51 5.13
CA SER A 121 -0.15 -2.34 6.30
C SER A 121 -0.29 -3.86 6.10
N SER A 122 -1.24 -4.31 5.29
CA SER A 122 -1.42 -5.73 4.96
C SER A 122 -0.31 -6.25 4.04
N SER A 123 0.05 -5.51 2.99
CA SER A 123 1.08 -5.94 2.05
C SER A 123 2.48 -5.90 2.68
N THR A 124 2.75 -4.90 3.53
CA THR A 124 4.00 -4.85 4.30
C THR A 124 4.11 -6.03 5.26
N LEU A 125 3.04 -6.38 5.98
CA LEU A 125 3.03 -7.56 6.86
C LEU A 125 3.34 -8.85 6.09
N ILE A 126 2.68 -9.07 4.94
CA ILE A 126 2.92 -10.24 4.10
C ILE A 126 4.36 -10.27 3.58
N SER A 127 4.90 -9.13 3.15
CA SER A 127 6.30 -9.01 2.73
C SER A 127 7.26 -9.38 3.87
N LEU A 128 7.10 -8.79 5.05
CA LEU A 128 7.96 -9.03 6.22
C LEU A 128 7.97 -10.50 6.65
N LEU A 129 6.79 -11.12 6.76
CA LEU A 129 6.69 -12.53 7.13
C LEU A 129 7.29 -13.44 6.05
N SER A 130 7.08 -13.09 4.78
CA SER A 130 7.65 -13.85 3.67
C SER A 130 9.18 -13.77 3.62
N GLN A 131 9.75 -12.61 3.94
CA GLN A 131 11.20 -12.44 4.09
C GLN A 131 11.73 -13.30 5.24
N TRP A 132 11.09 -13.24 6.41
CA TRP A 132 11.50 -13.99 7.58
C TRP A 132 11.50 -15.51 7.34
N VAL A 133 10.38 -16.04 6.85
CA VAL A 133 10.22 -17.48 6.63
C VAL A 133 10.75 -17.92 5.26
N ARG A 134 11.27 -17.01 4.44
CA ARG A 134 11.83 -17.22 3.10
C ARG A 134 10.88 -17.98 2.18
N ILE A 135 9.71 -17.41 1.95
CA ILE A 135 8.69 -17.90 0.99
C ILE A 135 8.36 -16.82 -0.04
N ASN A 136 7.69 -17.22 -1.12
CA ASN A 136 7.26 -16.27 -2.14
C ASN A 136 6.08 -15.41 -1.60
N PRO A 137 6.23 -14.08 -1.49
CA PRO A 137 5.20 -13.21 -0.92
C PRO A 137 3.95 -13.11 -1.78
N PHE A 138 4.06 -13.24 -3.10
CA PHE A 138 2.89 -13.25 -4.00
C PHE A 138 2.01 -14.48 -3.75
N LYS A 139 2.62 -15.65 -3.51
CA LYS A 139 1.86 -16.88 -3.18
C LYS A 139 1.16 -16.77 -1.82
N LEU A 140 1.82 -16.17 -0.82
CA LEU A 140 1.19 -15.94 0.48
C LEU A 140 0.04 -14.92 0.35
N ASN A 141 0.27 -13.80 -0.35
CA ASN A 141 -0.74 -12.78 -0.60
C ASN A 141 -1.97 -13.34 -1.32
N GLN A 142 -1.76 -14.17 -2.36
CA GLN A 142 -2.84 -14.78 -3.11
C GLN A 142 -3.73 -15.68 -2.23
N LYS A 143 -3.14 -16.44 -1.29
CA LYS A 143 -3.89 -17.30 -0.37
C LYS A 143 -4.66 -16.53 0.71
N ILE A 144 -4.26 -15.29 1.02
CA ILE A 144 -4.87 -14.48 2.09
C ILE A 144 -5.86 -13.45 1.53
N PHE A 145 -5.42 -12.63 0.56
CA PHE A 145 -6.13 -11.44 0.08
C PHE A 145 -6.60 -11.54 -1.37
N ASN A 146 -5.99 -12.40 -2.19
CA ASN A 146 -6.32 -12.55 -3.62
C ASN A 146 -6.31 -11.23 -4.44
N GLY A 147 -5.40 -10.31 -4.10
CA GLY A 147 -5.21 -9.06 -4.85
C GLY A 147 -4.33 -9.21 -6.09
N SER A 148 -4.14 -8.12 -6.85
CA SER A 148 -3.28 -8.14 -8.05
C SER A 148 -1.81 -8.42 -7.74
N GLY A 149 -1.33 -8.01 -6.55
CA GLY A 149 0.05 -8.20 -6.09
C GLY A 149 0.98 -7.01 -6.35
N PHE A 150 0.48 -5.89 -6.89
CA PHE A 150 1.30 -4.68 -7.08
C PHE A 150 1.86 -4.15 -5.75
N ASP A 151 1.06 -4.25 -4.68
CA ASP A 151 1.38 -3.82 -3.33
C ASP A 151 2.50 -4.65 -2.71
N ILE A 152 2.55 -5.95 -3.02
CA ILE A 152 3.66 -6.84 -2.68
C ILE A 152 4.93 -6.48 -3.45
N ALA A 153 4.82 -6.22 -4.76
CA ALA A 153 5.96 -5.78 -5.57
C ALA A 153 6.53 -4.46 -5.03
N CYS A 154 5.64 -3.52 -4.69
CA CYS A 154 5.96 -2.20 -4.15
C CYS A 154 6.64 -2.29 -2.77
N ALA A 155 6.18 -3.20 -1.91
CA ALA A 155 6.73 -3.37 -0.57
C ALA A 155 8.21 -3.80 -0.52
N MET A 156 8.75 -4.32 -1.62
CA MET A 156 10.15 -4.74 -1.74
C MET A 156 10.96 -3.87 -2.71
N ALA A 157 10.33 -2.92 -3.39
CA ALA A 157 10.98 -2.09 -4.39
C ALA A 157 11.74 -0.93 -3.75
N ASP A 158 12.90 -0.59 -4.33
CA ASP A 158 13.78 0.50 -3.87
C ASP A 158 13.47 1.85 -4.55
N GLY A 159 12.41 1.91 -5.35
CA GLY A 159 11.92 3.10 -6.04
C GLY A 159 10.68 2.79 -6.87
N PRO A 160 10.11 3.79 -7.58
CA PRO A 160 8.89 3.62 -8.36
C PRO A 160 8.99 2.46 -9.37
N ILE A 161 7.86 1.77 -9.60
CA ILE A 161 7.81 0.62 -10.49
C ILE A 161 6.61 0.69 -11.44
N LEU A 162 6.83 0.25 -12.68
CA LEU A 162 5.76 -0.22 -13.56
C LEU A 162 5.52 -1.70 -13.26
N TYR A 163 4.27 -2.02 -12.91
CA TYR A 163 3.83 -3.34 -12.51
C TYR A 163 2.80 -3.87 -13.50
N THR A 164 2.97 -5.11 -13.92
CA THR A 164 1.94 -5.89 -14.61
C THR A 164 1.88 -7.27 -13.97
N GLN A 165 0.67 -7.76 -13.73
CA GLN A 165 0.47 -9.04 -13.05
C GLN A 165 1.18 -10.18 -13.81
N ASN A 166 1.81 -11.08 -13.06
CA ASN A 166 2.61 -12.21 -13.58
C ASN A 166 3.84 -11.81 -14.41
N GLN A 167 4.26 -10.54 -14.38
CA GLN A 167 5.50 -10.07 -14.99
C GLN A 167 6.46 -9.55 -13.92
N THR A 168 7.74 -9.42 -14.30
CA THR A 168 8.73 -8.79 -13.41
C THR A 168 8.45 -7.30 -13.36
N ALA A 169 8.37 -6.73 -12.15
CA ALA A 169 8.20 -5.29 -11.99
C ALA A 169 9.40 -4.55 -12.57
N GLN A 170 9.13 -3.52 -13.37
CA GLN A 170 10.16 -2.69 -13.98
C GLN A 170 10.39 -1.47 -13.09
N ARG A 171 11.61 -1.33 -12.56
CA ARG A 171 12.04 -0.10 -11.88
C ARG A 171 12.07 1.06 -12.87
N ILE A 172 11.59 2.21 -12.43
CA ILE A 172 11.65 3.46 -13.18
C ILE A 172 12.10 4.61 -12.28
N ASP A 173 12.66 5.66 -12.89
CA ASP A 173 13.02 6.88 -12.20
C ASP A 173 11.95 7.94 -12.50
N LEU A 174 11.21 8.36 -11.48
CA LEU A 174 10.25 9.47 -11.60
C LEU A 174 10.95 10.77 -11.23
N ASP A 175 11.42 11.48 -12.24
CA ASP A 175 12.06 12.79 -12.10
C ASP A 175 11.16 13.91 -12.63
N TYR A 176 9.99 14.06 -12.02
CA TYR A 176 9.06 15.13 -12.39
C TYR A 176 9.67 16.49 -12.03
N PRO A 177 9.91 17.39 -13.00
CA PRO A 177 10.47 18.73 -12.71
C PRO A 177 9.60 19.60 -11.80
N PHE A 178 8.34 19.20 -11.65
CA PHE A 178 7.30 19.87 -10.87
C PHE A 178 6.94 19.11 -9.57
N GLU A 179 7.71 18.11 -9.15
CA GLU A 179 7.38 17.27 -7.97
C GLU A 179 7.18 18.06 -6.67
N GLU A 180 7.85 19.21 -6.52
CA GLU A 180 7.67 20.09 -5.35
C GLU A 180 6.27 20.71 -5.30
N GLN A 181 5.55 20.77 -6.43
CA GLN A 181 4.16 21.26 -6.50
C GLN A 181 3.12 20.16 -6.27
N LEU A 182 3.55 18.92 -6.03
CA LEU A 182 2.66 17.78 -5.79
C LEU A 182 2.44 17.58 -4.29
N LEU A 183 1.16 17.46 -3.90
CA LEU A 183 0.75 17.20 -2.51
C LEU A 183 -0.03 15.89 -2.40
N LEU A 184 0.17 15.22 -1.28
CA LEU A 184 -0.54 14.02 -0.86
C LEU A 184 -1.42 14.37 0.33
N VAL A 185 -2.73 14.41 0.12
CA VAL A 185 -3.71 14.85 1.12
C VAL A 185 -4.42 13.63 1.69
N TYR A 186 -4.32 13.40 3.00
CA TYR A 186 -5.07 12.32 3.65
C TYR A 186 -6.56 12.67 3.71
N SER A 187 -7.41 11.79 3.20
CA SER A 187 -8.86 11.97 3.10
C SER A 187 -9.60 11.94 4.45
N GLY A 188 -8.91 11.54 5.53
CA GLY A 188 -9.53 11.34 6.84
C GLY A 188 -10.24 9.98 7.00
N LYS A 189 -10.35 9.19 5.93
CA LYS A 189 -11.08 7.92 5.94
C LYS A 189 -10.21 6.80 5.39
N LYS A 190 -9.74 5.92 6.29
CA LYS A 190 -9.17 4.64 5.87
C LYS A 190 -10.27 3.78 5.27
N LYS A 191 -10.15 3.38 4.01
CA LYS A 191 -11.08 2.44 3.40
C LYS A 191 -10.57 1.01 3.55
N ASN A 192 -11.48 0.09 3.85
CA ASN A 192 -11.17 -1.33 3.74
C ASN A 192 -11.27 -1.71 2.26
N THR A 193 -10.12 -1.86 1.62
CA THR A 193 -9.98 -2.17 0.19
C THR A 193 -10.43 -3.60 -0.16
N PHE A 194 -10.45 -4.53 0.80
CA PHE A 194 -10.73 -5.94 0.53
C PHE A 194 -12.16 -6.20 0.01
N PRO A 195 -13.24 -5.72 0.66
CA PRO A 195 -14.60 -5.89 0.14
C PRO A 195 -14.83 -5.22 -1.22
N GLU A 196 -14.23 -4.04 -1.46
CA GLU A 196 -14.39 -3.31 -2.72
C GLU A 196 -13.74 -4.06 -3.88
N VAL A 197 -12.54 -4.60 -3.68
CA VAL A 197 -11.85 -5.41 -4.69
C VAL A 197 -12.60 -6.71 -4.98
N GLN A 198 -13.12 -7.39 -3.95
CA GLN A 198 -13.91 -8.61 -4.13
C GLN A 198 -15.19 -8.34 -4.94
N SER A 199 -15.95 -7.32 -4.55
CA SER A 199 -17.17 -6.90 -5.26
C SER A 199 -16.87 -6.54 -6.72
N PHE A 200 -15.75 -5.86 -6.98
CA PHE A 200 -15.34 -5.51 -8.34
C PHE A 200 -14.99 -6.73 -9.19
N LEU A 201 -14.25 -7.69 -8.63
CA LEU A 201 -13.90 -8.95 -9.33
C LEU A 201 -15.13 -9.79 -9.67
N GLU A 202 -16.20 -9.70 -8.88
CA GLU A 202 -17.49 -10.34 -9.15
C GLU A 202 -18.29 -9.62 -10.27
N GLY A 203 -17.97 -8.34 -10.54
CA GLY A 203 -18.68 -7.47 -11.47
C GLY A 203 -18.47 -7.76 -12.96
N GLY A 204 -17.54 -8.65 -13.33
CA GLY A 204 -17.36 -9.14 -14.69
C GLY A 204 -16.03 -8.79 -15.35
N ILE A 205 -15.98 -8.92 -16.68
CA ILE A 205 -14.76 -8.72 -17.48
C ILE A 205 -14.69 -7.27 -17.95
N VAL A 206 -13.56 -6.63 -17.68
CA VAL A 206 -13.25 -5.29 -18.23
C VAL A 206 -12.84 -5.40 -19.70
N PRO A 207 -13.43 -4.61 -20.62
CA PRO A 207 -13.03 -4.59 -22.03
C PRO A 207 -11.54 -4.31 -22.22
N THR A 208 -10.90 -5.07 -23.13
CA THR A 208 -9.45 -4.97 -23.40
C THR A 208 -9.02 -3.56 -23.80
N TYR A 209 -9.82 -2.83 -24.57
CA TYR A 209 -9.45 -1.47 -24.98
C TYR A 209 -9.32 -0.49 -23.80
N LEU A 210 -10.11 -0.67 -22.71
CA LEU A 210 -9.98 0.14 -21.49
C LEU A 210 -8.74 -0.27 -20.67
N ILE A 211 -8.39 -1.56 -20.69
CA ILE A 211 -7.15 -2.08 -20.08
C ILE A 211 -5.93 -1.50 -20.80
N ASP A 212 -5.96 -1.43 -22.13
CA ASP A 212 -4.92 -0.84 -22.95
C ASP A 212 -4.81 0.67 -22.72
N GLU A 213 -5.94 1.38 -22.64
CA GLU A 213 -6.00 2.82 -22.31
C GLU A 213 -5.41 3.11 -20.92
N ALA A 214 -5.79 2.35 -19.89
CA ALA A 214 -5.22 2.48 -18.54
C ALA A 214 -3.71 2.19 -18.50
N SER A 215 -3.25 1.24 -19.32
CA SER A 215 -1.83 0.92 -19.44
C SER A 215 -1.06 2.05 -20.13
N ALA A 216 -1.63 2.64 -21.18
CA ALA A 216 -1.04 3.78 -21.89
C ALA A 216 -0.91 5.00 -20.97
N LEU A 217 -1.94 5.31 -20.17
CA LEU A 217 -1.89 6.37 -19.16
C LEU A 217 -0.75 6.14 -18.15
N SER A 218 -0.54 4.89 -17.73
CA SER A 218 0.57 4.55 -16.81
C SER A 218 1.94 4.78 -17.44
N ASP A 219 2.09 4.50 -18.73
CA ASP A 219 3.31 4.81 -19.48
C ASP A 219 3.52 6.31 -19.65
N GLU A 220 2.46 7.07 -19.97
CA GLU A 220 2.53 8.53 -20.08
C GLU A 220 2.87 9.20 -18.75
N PHE A 221 2.29 8.74 -17.63
CA PHE A 221 2.68 9.19 -16.30
C PHE A 221 4.16 8.93 -16.03
N ALA A 222 4.68 7.76 -16.40
CA ALA A 222 6.07 7.39 -16.11
C ALA A 222 7.11 8.30 -16.78
N VAL A 223 6.78 8.94 -17.90
CA VAL A 223 7.71 9.78 -18.69
C VAL A 223 7.33 11.26 -18.72
N CYS A 224 6.31 11.66 -17.96
CA CYS A 224 5.80 13.02 -17.97
C CYS A 224 6.83 14.03 -17.45
N SER A 225 7.00 15.16 -18.13
CA SER A 225 7.96 16.22 -17.74
C SER A 225 7.32 17.61 -17.66
N ASP A 226 6.02 17.72 -17.89
CA ASP A 226 5.25 18.98 -17.89
C ASP A 226 4.01 18.86 -17.01
N GLN A 227 3.79 19.82 -16.13
CA GLN A 227 2.73 19.75 -15.13
C GLN A 227 1.33 19.89 -15.73
N ASN A 228 1.16 20.65 -16.81
CA ASN A 228 -0.14 20.75 -17.49
C ASN A 228 -0.52 19.42 -18.13
N THR A 229 0.45 18.74 -18.71
CA THR A 229 0.31 17.37 -19.22
C THR A 229 -0.02 16.41 -18.09
N PHE A 230 0.68 16.51 -16.95
CA PHE A 230 0.40 15.69 -15.76
C PHE A 230 -1.03 15.91 -15.23
N ASN A 231 -1.50 17.16 -15.20
CA ASN A 231 -2.87 17.50 -14.84
C ASN A 231 -3.87 16.86 -15.81
N ARG A 232 -3.64 16.93 -17.13
CA ARG A 232 -4.47 16.23 -18.13
C ARG A 232 -4.52 14.72 -17.85
N LEU A 233 -3.37 14.09 -17.57
CA LEU A 233 -3.29 12.67 -17.25
C LEU A 233 -4.08 12.32 -15.98
N ILE A 234 -4.00 13.15 -14.94
CA ILE A 234 -4.82 13.00 -13.72
C ILE A 234 -6.30 13.01 -14.07
N HIS A 235 -6.75 13.99 -14.86
CA HIS A 235 -8.14 14.12 -15.24
C HIS A 235 -8.64 12.92 -16.06
N GLU A 236 -7.87 12.51 -17.07
CA GLU A 236 -8.20 11.37 -17.93
C GLU A 236 -8.25 10.06 -17.14
N HIS A 237 -7.26 9.83 -16.27
CA HIS A 237 -7.21 8.65 -15.41
C HIS A 237 -8.36 8.61 -14.39
N GLU A 238 -8.66 9.75 -13.75
CA GLU A 238 -9.77 9.84 -12.78
C GLU A 238 -11.13 9.61 -13.45
N ARG A 239 -11.33 10.15 -14.66
CA ARG A 239 -12.54 9.88 -15.44
C ARG A 239 -12.64 8.40 -15.83
N LEU A 240 -11.57 7.81 -16.34
CA LEU A 240 -11.55 6.42 -16.82
C LEU A 240 -11.90 5.43 -15.71
N VAL A 241 -11.30 5.58 -14.53
CA VAL A 241 -11.61 4.70 -13.39
C VAL A 241 -12.99 5.02 -12.80
N GLY A 242 -13.39 6.30 -12.72
CA GLY A 242 -14.73 6.69 -12.28
C GLY A 242 -15.84 6.06 -13.12
N GLU A 243 -15.68 6.06 -14.44
CA GLU A 243 -16.60 5.39 -15.37
C GLU A 243 -16.64 3.88 -15.16
N LEU A 244 -15.48 3.25 -14.96
CA LEU A 244 -15.38 1.81 -14.72
C LEU A 244 -16.16 1.38 -13.47
N ILE A 245 -16.09 2.15 -12.39
CA ILE A 245 -16.69 1.79 -11.09
C ILE A 245 -18.01 2.51 -10.82
N GLY A 246 -18.51 3.31 -11.76
CA GLY A 246 -19.75 4.08 -11.63
C GLY A 246 -19.71 5.17 -10.55
N GLN A 247 -18.57 5.84 -10.37
CA GLN A 247 -18.38 6.90 -9.38
C GLN A 247 -17.93 8.22 -10.03
N MET A 248 -18.36 9.34 -9.44
CA MET A 248 -17.93 10.67 -9.87
C MET A 248 -16.47 10.92 -9.47
N PRO A 249 -15.64 11.52 -10.35
CA PRO A 249 -14.29 11.96 -10.02
C PRO A 249 -14.21 12.79 -8.74
N VAL A 250 -13.16 12.60 -7.92
CA VAL A 250 -13.08 13.25 -6.60
C VAL A 250 -13.05 14.77 -6.69
N LYS A 251 -12.40 15.33 -7.72
CA LYS A 251 -12.37 16.77 -7.97
C LYS A 251 -13.77 17.31 -8.19
N GLU A 252 -14.56 16.68 -9.05
CA GLU A 252 -15.94 17.10 -9.33
C GLU A 252 -16.83 17.00 -8.08
N ALA A 253 -16.66 15.94 -7.30
CA ALA A 253 -17.48 15.69 -6.12
C ALA A 253 -17.17 16.60 -4.93
N LEU A 254 -15.90 16.96 -4.70
CA LEU A 254 -15.44 17.60 -3.46
C LEU A 254 -14.68 18.91 -3.65
N PHE A 255 -14.11 19.14 -4.83
CA PHE A 255 -13.14 20.21 -5.08
C PHE A 255 -13.36 20.89 -6.44
N ALA A 256 -14.62 21.05 -6.86
CA ALA A 256 -14.97 21.52 -8.19
C ALA A 256 -14.42 22.93 -8.50
N ASP A 257 -14.17 23.74 -7.48
CA ASP A 257 -13.61 25.09 -7.57
C ASP A 257 -12.07 25.14 -7.48
N PHE A 258 -11.39 24.01 -7.23
CA PHE A 258 -9.93 23.96 -7.15
C PHE A 258 -9.27 24.25 -8.50
N GLN A 259 -8.32 25.19 -8.52
CA GLN A 259 -7.53 25.54 -9.70
C GLN A 259 -6.32 24.60 -9.84
N GLY A 260 -6.61 23.35 -10.24
CA GLY A 260 -5.65 22.28 -10.43
C GLY A 260 -6.38 20.95 -10.64
N GLU A 261 -5.69 19.85 -10.44
CA GLU A 261 -6.25 18.50 -10.55
C GLU A 261 -6.08 17.71 -9.27
N VAL A 262 -7.08 16.86 -9.00
CA VAL A 262 -7.14 16.00 -7.82
C VAL A 262 -7.55 14.61 -8.25
N LYS A 263 -6.73 13.59 -7.94
CA LYS A 263 -7.13 12.17 -8.07
C LYS A 263 -7.12 11.43 -6.77
N SER A 264 -7.92 10.36 -6.72
CA SER A 264 -7.88 9.36 -5.66
C SER A 264 -6.58 8.55 -5.72
N LEU A 265 -6.05 8.15 -4.55
CA LEU A 265 -4.92 7.21 -4.43
C LEU A 265 -5.32 6.05 -3.53
N GLY A 266 -5.72 4.92 -4.12
CA GLY A 266 -6.23 3.76 -3.38
C GLY A 266 -7.50 3.20 -4.03
N ALA A 267 -8.36 2.53 -3.26
CA ALA A 267 -9.64 2.00 -3.75
C ALA A 267 -10.73 3.08 -3.86
N TRP A 268 -10.41 4.20 -4.52
CA TRP A 268 -11.29 5.31 -4.87
C TRP A 268 -12.11 5.95 -3.74
N GLY A 269 -11.86 7.21 -3.40
CA GLY A 269 -12.60 7.91 -2.35
C GLY A 269 -12.23 7.52 -0.90
N GLY A 270 -11.02 6.99 -0.70
CA GLY A 270 -10.44 6.73 0.62
C GLY A 270 -8.92 6.91 0.62
N ASP A 271 -8.35 6.88 1.82
CA ASP A 271 -6.92 7.00 2.09
C ASP A 271 -6.32 8.35 1.70
N PHE A 272 -5.86 8.54 0.46
CA PHE A 272 -5.17 9.75 0.03
C PHE A 272 -5.69 10.32 -1.29
N PHE A 273 -5.47 11.62 -1.48
CA PHE A 273 -5.60 12.30 -2.76
C PHE A 273 -4.21 12.76 -3.23
N LEU A 274 -3.96 12.65 -4.53
CA LEU A 274 -2.91 13.41 -5.19
C LEU A 274 -3.49 14.74 -5.63
N VAL A 275 -2.79 15.81 -5.30
CA VAL A 275 -3.13 17.18 -5.73
C VAL A 275 -1.98 17.71 -6.56
N SER A 276 -2.32 18.23 -7.74
CA SER A 276 -1.39 18.92 -8.63
C SER A 276 -2.01 20.24 -9.07
N GLY A 277 -1.37 21.35 -8.76
CA GLY A 277 -1.84 22.69 -9.13
C GLY A 277 -0.68 23.64 -9.33
N THR A 278 -0.90 24.71 -10.08
CA THR A 278 0.12 25.73 -10.36
C THR A 278 0.12 26.87 -9.33
N GLU A 279 -0.83 26.87 -8.40
CA GLU A 279 -0.90 27.84 -7.29
C GLU A 279 0.24 27.61 -6.29
N PRO A 280 0.66 28.64 -5.53
CA PRO A 280 1.63 28.48 -4.45
C PRO A 280 1.20 27.41 -3.45
N LEU A 281 2.12 26.52 -3.07
CA LEU A 281 1.84 25.38 -2.17
C LEU A 281 1.14 25.77 -0.85
N ASP A 282 1.48 26.93 -0.28
CA ASP A 282 0.87 27.39 0.96
C ASP A 282 -0.61 27.75 0.77
N GLU A 283 -0.97 28.31 -0.39
CA GLU A 283 -2.36 28.59 -0.74
C GLU A 283 -3.14 27.29 -0.96
N VAL A 284 -2.54 26.32 -1.65
CA VAL A 284 -3.12 24.99 -1.84
C VAL A 284 -3.36 24.31 -0.47
N LYS A 285 -2.37 24.34 0.43
CA LYS A 285 -2.52 23.78 1.79
C LYS A 285 -3.64 24.45 2.57
N ILE A 286 -3.77 25.78 2.48
CA ILE A 286 -4.86 26.53 3.13
C ILE A 286 -6.21 26.12 2.53
N TYR A 287 -6.31 25.96 1.21
CA TYR A 287 -7.53 25.52 0.52
C TYR A 287 -8.04 24.16 1.04
N PHE A 288 -7.16 23.16 1.15
CA PHE A 288 -7.52 21.84 1.66
C PHE A 288 -7.76 21.84 3.18
N GLY A 289 -6.95 22.60 3.94
CA GLY A 289 -7.11 22.77 5.39
C GLY A 289 -8.47 23.37 5.77
N ASN A 290 -8.92 24.41 5.05
CA ASN A 290 -10.23 25.04 5.25
C ASN A 290 -11.41 24.10 4.94
N ARG A 291 -11.18 23.02 4.18
CA ARG A 291 -12.16 21.96 3.90
C ARG A 291 -12.07 20.78 4.86
N GLY A 292 -11.24 20.87 5.90
CA GLY A 292 -11.09 19.82 6.90
C GLY A 292 -10.02 18.77 6.60
N PHE A 293 -9.22 18.96 5.54
CA PHE A 293 -8.12 18.06 5.18
C PHE A 293 -6.78 18.64 5.62
N SER A 294 -6.44 18.45 6.90
CA SER A 294 -5.25 19.07 7.52
C SER A 294 -3.98 18.22 7.44
N THR A 295 -4.10 16.94 7.16
CA THR A 295 -2.94 16.03 7.03
C THR A 295 -2.49 16.01 5.58
N ILE A 296 -1.46 16.82 5.29
CA ILE A 296 -0.94 17.06 3.94
C ILE A 296 0.56 16.82 3.94
N PHE A 297 1.05 16.05 2.99
CA PHE A 297 2.47 15.80 2.78
C PHE A 297 2.89 16.31 1.41
N LYS A 298 4.16 16.70 1.28
CA LYS A 298 4.75 16.86 -0.04
C LYS A 298 5.01 15.50 -0.66
N TRP A 299 4.98 15.44 -1.99
CA TRP A 299 5.44 14.27 -2.74
C TRP A 299 6.83 13.81 -2.29
N THR A 300 7.79 14.73 -2.22
CA THR A 300 9.19 14.45 -1.87
C THR A 300 9.38 14.01 -0.42
N GLU A 301 8.40 14.21 0.47
CA GLU A 301 8.43 13.72 1.85
C GLU A 301 8.08 12.23 1.95
N LEU A 302 7.19 11.73 1.09
CA LEU A 302 6.66 10.38 1.19
C LEU A 302 7.19 9.42 0.13
N ILE A 303 7.34 9.85 -1.13
CA ILE A 303 7.70 8.93 -2.22
C ILE A 303 9.17 8.52 -2.10
N LEU A 304 9.44 7.22 -2.10
CA LEU A 304 10.79 6.67 -2.08
C LEU A 304 11.43 6.90 -3.46
N LYS A 305 12.55 7.62 -3.48
CA LYS A 305 13.37 7.74 -4.68
C LYS A 305 14.40 6.62 -4.72
N PRO A 306 14.69 6.09 -5.92
CA PRO A 306 15.79 5.16 -6.08
C PRO A 306 17.11 5.80 -5.61
N GLN A 307 17.89 5.05 -4.83
CA GLN A 307 19.25 5.48 -4.49
C GLN A 307 20.14 5.39 -5.75
N ALA A 308 20.95 6.42 -5.97
CA ALA A 308 21.94 6.50 -7.04
C ALA A 308 23.12 5.54 -6.81
#